data_AF-A0A6C0CN82-F1
#
_entry.id   AF-A0A6C0CN82-F1
#
_cell.length_a   1.000
_cell.length_b   1.000
_cell.length_c   1.000
_cell.angle_alpha   90.00
_cell.angle_beta   90.00
_cell.angle_gamma   90.00
#
_symmetry.space_group_name_H-M   'P 1'
#
loop_
_entity.id
_entity.type
_entity.pdbx_description
1 polymer ?
#
loop_
_entity_poly.entity_id
_entity_poly.type
_entity_poly.pdbx_seq_one_letter_code
_entity_poly.pdbx_strand_id
1 'polypeptide(L)'
;MKASDITLTVFILLIFVALYVFNILSIGIKKIEDDWPTYRCNPVVMPFASVFGKDTVSNFTYCIQNMQSNYMGYLLEPVHYNIGIIGELGSSITEALNSARAFISNLRNFVASIIQNVFGVFLNILIEFQRVMVELKDMIGKTVGILATLMYTLDGSVKTARSVWNGAPGDAVRALAGFCFHPDTKVKTHDDKIYKISELPLNTKLKNGAIVQSVMRLSNVKENGEQREKMFKIQYGEDGDDIFVSGSHLMWDPFEECFVCVEEYAKSCIENKHPDVCKEVDLECQELSCLITSNHTIPIGQWIFHDWEDNNGSPAKSLER
;
A
#
# COMPACT_ATOMS: atom_id res chain seq x y z
N MET A 1 -26.10 -110.67 103.42
CA MET A 1 -24.68 -110.28 103.53
C MET A 1 -24.60 -109.01 104.37
N LYS A 2 -23.75 -108.97 105.41
CA LYS A 2 -23.62 -107.78 106.26
C LYS A 2 -22.84 -106.71 105.48
N ALA A 3 -23.24 -105.44 105.56
CA ALA A 3 -22.60 -104.34 104.82
C ALA A 3 -21.08 -104.21 105.09
N SER A 4 -20.61 -104.71 106.25
CA SER A 4 -19.20 -104.76 106.62
C SER A 4 -18.33 -105.64 105.71
N ASP A 5 -18.88 -106.68 105.09
CA ASP A 5 -18.10 -107.60 104.24
C ASP A 5 -17.88 -107.00 102.85
N ILE A 6 -18.83 -106.18 102.37
CA ILE A 6 -18.76 -105.48 101.09
C ILE A 6 -17.74 -104.34 101.16
N THR A 7 -17.70 -103.58 102.27
CA THR A 7 -16.74 -102.47 102.44
C THR A 7 -15.29 -102.95 102.53
N LEU A 8 -15.04 -104.08 103.20
CA LEU A 8 -13.69 -104.67 103.29
C LEU A 8 -13.20 -105.19 101.92
N THR A 9 -14.10 -105.80 101.15
CA THR A 9 -13.79 -106.30 99.79
C THR A 9 -13.46 -105.14 98.84
N VAL A 10 -14.24 -104.05 98.89
CA VAL A 10 -13.95 -102.83 98.10
C VAL A 10 -12.61 -102.22 98.50
N PHE A 11 -12.29 -102.18 99.79
CA PHE A 11 -11.01 -101.63 100.27
C PHE A 11 -9.80 -102.43 99.78
N ILE A 12 -9.86 -103.77 99.81
CA ILE A 12 -8.81 -104.63 99.27
C ILE A 12 -8.64 -104.44 97.76
N LEU A 13 -9.75 -104.34 97.02
CA LEU A 13 -9.74 -104.02 95.58
C LEU A 13 -9.08 -102.67 95.30
N LEU A 14 -9.37 -101.65 96.11
CA LEU A 14 -8.80 -100.31 95.99
C LEU A 14 -7.27 -100.33 96.21
N ILE A 15 -6.78 -101.09 97.19
CA ILE A 15 -5.34 -101.27 97.44
C ILE A 15 -4.67 -101.98 96.25
N PHE A 16 -5.28 -103.03 95.71
CA PHE A 16 -4.74 -103.73 94.55
C PHE A 16 -4.66 -102.82 93.31
N VAL A 17 -5.71 -102.02 93.07
CA VAL A 17 -5.72 -101.01 92.01
C VAL A 17 -4.63 -99.97 92.25
N ALA A 18 -4.45 -99.50 93.48
CA ALA A 18 -3.41 -98.52 93.82
C ALA A 18 -1.99 -99.05 93.56
N LEU A 19 -1.70 -100.30 93.94
CA LEU A 19 -0.40 -100.94 93.69
C LEU A 19 -0.13 -101.17 92.19
N TYR A 20 -1.17 -101.51 91.43
CA TYR A 20 -1.07 -101.66 89.98
C TYR A 20 -0.78 -100.32 89.29
N VAL A 21 -1.53 -99.27 89.65
CA VAL A 21 -1.35 -97.91 89.13
C VAL A 21 0.04 -97.36 89.48
N PHE A 22 0.53 -97.60 90.71
CA PHE A 22 1.85 -97.15 91.14
C PHE A 22 2.98 -97.72 90.26
N ASN A 23 2.92 -99.01 89.92
CA ASN A 23 3.92 -99.63 89.04
C ASN A 23 3.89 -99.06 87.61
N ILE A 24 2.70 -98.85 87.04
CA ILE A 24 2.56 -98.24 85.71
C ILE A 24 3.10 -96.81 85.69
N LEU A 25 2.75 -96.01 86.71
CA LEU A 25 3.22 -94.63 86.81
C LEU A 25 4.75 -94.56 86.97
N SER A 26 5.35 -95.46 87.77
CA SER A 26 6.80 -95.48 87.96
C SER A 26 7.57 -95.78 86.67
N ILE A 27 7.08 -96.71 85.84
CA ILE A 27 7.67 -97.02 84.53
C ILE A 27 7.44 -95.87 83.54
N GLY A 28 6.25 -95.29 83.53
CA GLY A 28 5.91 -94.16 82.66
C GLY A 28 6.72 -92.89 82.96
N ILE A 29 6.96 -92.59 84.24
CA ILE A 29 7.78 -91.46 84.69
C ILE A 29 9.24 -91.65 84.22
N LYS A 30 9.85 -92.83 84.43
CA LYS A 30 11.22 -93.07 83.96
C LYS A 30 11.40 -92.86 82.46
N LYS A 31 10.45 -93.33 81.65
CA LYS A 31 10.48 -93.14 80.19
C LYS A 31 10.43 -91.67 79.77
N ILE A 32 9.68 -90.84 80.50
CA ILE A 32 9.57 -89.40 80.21
C ILE A 32 10.83 -88.66 80.66
N GLU A 33 11.44 -89.09 81.76
CA GLU A 33 12.70 -88.53 82.28
C GLU A 33 13.86 -88.75 81.30
N ASP A 34 13.99 -89.97 80.75
CA ASP A 34 15.06 -90.33 79.81
C ASP A 34 14.96 -89.54 78.47
N ASP A 35 13.74 -89.25 77.99
CA ASP A 35 13.48 -88.57 76.71
C ASP A 35 12.86 -87.16 76.87
N TRP A 36 13.23 -86.44 77.94
CA TRP A 36 12.62 -85.15 78.29
C TRP A 36 12.52 -84.12 77.12
N PRO A 37 13.54 -83.91 76.26
CA PRO A 37 13.46 -82.95 75.16
C PRO A 37 12.32 -83.20 74.17
N THR A 38 11.92 -84.46 74.01
CA THR A 38 10.84 -84.87 73.10
C THR A 38 9.46 -84.67 73.75
N TYR A 39 9.33 -84.98 75.04
CA TYR A 39 8.05 -84.93 75.75
C TYR A 39 7.76 -83.60 76.45
N ARG A 40 8.73 -82.68 76.57
CA ARG A 40 8.59 -81.41 77.30
C ARG A 40 7.45 -80.51 76.80
N CYS A 41 7.11 -80.56 75.51
CA CYS A 41 6.04 -79.76 74.92
C CYS A 41 4.75 -80.56 74.68
N ASN A 42 4.64 -81.79 75.22
CA ASN A 42 3.42 -82.57 75.16
C ASN A 42 2.41 -82.06 76.21
N PRO A 43 1.17 -81.70 75.84
CA PRO A 43 0.16 -81.15 76.75
C PRO A 43 -0.15 -82.00 77.98
N VAL A 44 0.04 -83.32 77.90
CA VAL A 44 -0.24 -84.26 79.01
C VAL A 44 0.91 -84.28 80.03
N VAL A 45 2.15 -84.02 79.59
CA VAL A 45 3.36 -84.10 80.43
C VAL A 45 3.70 -82.74 81.05
N MET A 46 3.36 -81.66 80.35
CA MET A 46 3.71 -80.29 80.70
C MET A 46 3.28 -79.84 82.12
N PRO A 47 2.07 -80.15 82.63
CA PRO A 47 1.66 -79.78 83.99
C PRO A 47 2.48 -80.50 85.07
N PHE A 48 3.08 -81.63 84.72
CA PHE A 48 3.87 -82.48 85.62
C PHE A 48 5.37 -82.27 85.45
N ALA A 49 5.81 -81.22 84.76
CA ALA A 49 7.24 -80.92 84.58
C ALA A 49 8.00 -80.78 85.91
N SER A 50 7.31 -80.37 86.99
CA SER A 50 7.87 -80.27 88.34
C SER A 50 8.29 -81.63 88.92
N VAL A 51 7.65 -82.72 88.51
CA VAL A 51 8.01 -84.10 88.90
C VAL A 51 9.39 -84.51 88.35
N PHE A 52 9.82 -83.87 87.26
CA PHE A 52 11.09 -84.13 86.57
C PHE A 52 12.17 -83.08 86.91
N GLY A 53 11.97 -82.30 87.99
CA GLY A 53 12.93 -81.27 88.43
C GLY A 53 13.03 -80.06 87.49
N LYS A 54 12.03 -79.82 86.64
CA LYS A 54 11.95 -78.66 85.73
C LYS A 54 10.82 -77.73 86.14
N ASP A 55 11.06 -76.42 86.05
CA ASP A 55 10.03 -75.43 86.37
C ASP A 55 8.90 -75.48 85.33
N THR A 56 7.67 -75.68 85.81
CA THR A 56 6.47 -75.86 84.98
C THR A 56 6.14 -74.60 84.18
N VAL A 57 6.30 -73.42 84.79
CA VAL A 57 5.97 -72.12 84.18
C VAL A 57 6.99 -71.75 83.09
N SER A 58 8.27 -71.97 83.36
CA SER A 58 9.36 -71.72 82.41
C SER A 58 9.26 -72.65 81.20
N ASN A 59 9.01 -73.94 81.42
CA ASN A 59 8.85 -74.91 80.32
C ASN A 59 7.57 -74.64 79.50
N PHE A 60 6.47 -74.26 80.15
CA PHE A 60 5.25 -73.81 79.46
C PHE A 60 5.53 -72.58 78.59
N THR A 61 6.17 -71.55 79.17
CA THR A 61 6.50 -70.30 78.45
C THR A 61 7.40 -70.58 77.25
N TYR A 62 8.42 -71.42 77.41
CA TYR A 62 9.31 -71.82 76.33
C TYR A 62 8.57 -72.55 75.21
N CYS A 63 7.73 -73.55 75.54
CA CYS A 63 6.98 -74.30 74.54
C CYS A 63 5.95 -73.42 73.81
N ILE A 64 5.27 -72.52 74.51
CA ILE A 64 4.33 -71.56 73.91
C ILE A 64 5.07 -70.56 73.02
N GLN A 65 6.21 -70.00 73.45
CA GLN A 65 6.99 -69.08 72.63
C GLN A 65 7.52 -69.76 71.37
N ASN A 66 8.02 -70.99 71.47
CA ASN A 66 8.51 -71.74 70.31
C ASN A 66 7.38 -72.15 69.36
N MET A 67 6.22 -72.56 69.89
CA MET A 67 5.03 -72.83 69.07
C MET A 67 4.47 -71.56 68.43
N GLN A 68 4.44 -70.43 69.15
CA GLN A 68 3.99 -69.14 68.62
C GLN A 68 4.95 -68.58 67.57
N SER A 69 6.26 -68.73 67.73
CA SER A 69 7.24 -68.28 66.72
C SER A 69 6.99 -68.97 65.37
N ASN A 70 6.74 -70.28 65.39
CA ASN A 70 6.40 -71.03 64.18
C ASN A 70 5.03 -70.64 63.59
N TYR A 71 4.08 -70.23 64.43
CA TYR A 71 2.76 -69.76 63.99
C TYR A 71 2.76 -68.27 63.57
N MET A 72 3.75 -67.48 64.00
CA MET A 72 3.87 -66.06 63.69
C MET A 72 4.08 -65.82 62.19
N GLY A 73 4.78 -66.73 61.50
CA GLY A 73 4.92 -66.68 60.03
C GLY A 73 3.56 -66.74 59.33
N TYR A 74 2.66 -67.61 59.78
CA TYR A 74 1.29 -67.72 59.25
C TYR A 74 0.42 -66.51 59.63
N LEU A 75 0.59 -65.96 60.84
CA LEU A 75 -0.11 -64.74 61.26
C LEU A 75 0.37 -63.47 60.56
N LEU A 76 1.63 -63.43 60.10
CA LEU A 76 2.20 -62.30 59.37
C LEU A 76 1.96 -62.40 57.85
N GLU A 77 1.53 -63.55 57.33
CA GLU A 77 1.21 -63.72 55.91
C GLU A 77 0.19 -62.69 55.39
N PRO A 78 -0.93 -62.39 56.11
CA PRO A 78 -1.82 -61.29 55.76
C PRO A 78 -1.13 -59.92 55.78
N VAL A 79 -0.23 -59.67 56.73
CA VAL A 79 0.50 -58.39 56.84
C VAL A 79 1.46 -58.22 55.65
N HIS A 80 2.20 -59.26 55.28
CA HIS A 80 3.08 -59.25 54.12
C HIS A 80 2.31 -59.06 52.81
N TYR A 81 1.15 -59.68 52.66
CA TYR A 81 0.27 -59.46 51.51
C TYR A 81 -0.20 -57.99 51.42
N ASN A 82 -0.64 -57.40 52.54
CA ASN A 82 -1.05 -55.99 52.57
C ASN A 82 0.13 -55.04 52.27
N ILE A 83 1.34 -55.34 52.74
CA ILE A 83 2.55 -54.58 52.38
C ILE A 83 2.84 -54.67 50.87
N GLY A 84 2.64 -55.85 50.26
CA GLY A 84 2.74 -56.05 48.81
C GLY A 84 1.77 -55.16 48.05
N ILE A 85 0.50 -55.12 48.46
CA ILE A 85 -0.51 -54.24 47.86
C ILE A 85 -0.13 -52.75 48.01
N ILE A 86 0.39 -52.34 49.16
CA ILE A 86 0.85 -50.96 49.37
C ILE A 86 2.01 -50.63 48.42
N GLY A 87 2.92 -51.58 48.19
CA GLY A 87 4.00 -51.44 47.20
C GLY A 87 3.46 -51.29 45.77
N GLU A 88 2.49 -52.12 45.38
CA GLU A 88 1.85 -52.05 44.05
C GLU A 88 1.08 -50.74 43.86
N LEU A 89 0.33 -50.29 44.87
CA LEU A 89 -0.35 -48.99 44.87
C LEU A 89 0.66 -47.85 44.73
N GLY A 90 1.79 -47.92 45.44
CA GLY A 90 2.88 -46.94 45.31
C GLY A 90 3.48 -46.92 43.91
N SER A 91 3.65 -48.07 43.27
CA SER A 91 4.12 -48.17 41.88
C SER A 91 3.10 -47.55 40.91
N SER A 92 1.82 -47.92 41.04
CA SER A 92 0.76 -47.41 40.18
C SER A 92 0.62 -45.90 40.28
N ILE A 93 0.71 -45.32 41.49
CA ILE A 93 0.71 -43.87 41.69
C ILE A 93 1.93 -43.22 41.01
N THR A 94 3.12 -43.82 41.16
CA THR A 94 4.35 -43.29 40.55
C THR A 94 4.27 -43.33 39.03
N GLU A 95 3.74 -44.41 38.46
CA GLU A 95 3.51 -44.56 37.01
C GLU A 95 2.48 -43.55 36.50
N ALA A 96 1.38 -43.35 37.22
CA ALA A 96 0.37 -42.35 36.88
C ALA A 96 0.95 -40.93 36.92
N LEU A 97 1.77 -40.60 37.93
CA LEU A 97 2.45 -39.31 38.03
C LEU A 97 3.45 -39.10 36.89
N ASN A 98 4.22 -40.13 36.52
CA ASN A 98 5.15 -40.05 35.41
C ASN A 98 4.42 -39.93 34.07
N SER A 99 3.29 -40.62 33.90
CA SER A 99 2.41 -40.49 32.73
C SER A 99 1.81 -39.09 32.63
N ALA A 100 1.37 -38.52 33.75
CA ALA A 100 0.89 -37.14 33.79
C ALA A 100 2.00 -36.15 33.42
N ARG A 101 3.23 -36.32 33.94
CA ARG A 101 4.39 -35.50 33.55
C ARG A 101 4.72 -35.64 32.06
N ALA A 102 4.67 -36.85 31.51
CA ALA A 102 4.90 -37.11 30.09
C ALA A 102 3.83 -36.43 29.23
N PHE A 103 2.56 -36.51 29.62
CA PHE A 103 1.46 -35.80 28.97
C PHE A 103 1.69 -34.29 28.97
N ILE A 104 2.04 -33.69 30.11
CA ILE A 104 2.34 -32.26 30.22
C ILE A 104 3.53 -31.87 29.33
N SER A 105 4.58 -32.69 29.29
CA SER A 105 5.73 -32.48 28.40
C SER A 105 5.31 -32.49 26.93
N ASN A 106 4.52 -33.48 26.52
CA ASN A 106 4.00 -33.60 25.15
C ASN A 106 3.08 -32.43 24.80
N LEU A 107 2.18 -32.03 25.70
CA LEU A 107 1.31 -30.87 25.53
C LEU A 107 2.13 -29.59 25.34
N ARG A 108 3.15 -29.37 26.18
CA ARG A 108 4.04 -28.21 26.06
C ARG A 108 4.76 -28.19 24.72
N ASN A 109 5.29 -29.33 24.28
CA ASN A 109 6.01 -29.43 23.01
C ASN A 109 5.07 -29.22 21.81
N PHE A 110 3.85 -29.73 21.88
CA PHE A 110 2.82 -29.51 20.87
C PHE A 110 2.44 -28.03 20.76
N VAL A 111 2.18 -27.36 21.90
CA VAL A 111 1.89 -25.93 21.93
C VAL A 111 3.08 -25.11 21.41
N ALA A 112 4.31 -25.45 21.80
CA ALA A 112 5.51 -24.79 21.30
C ALA A 112 5.66 -24.93 19.78
N SER A 113 5.39 -26.12 19.23
CA SER A 113 5.43 -26.37 17.78
C SER A 113 4.36 -25.56 17.02
N ILE A 114 3.13 -25.47 17.55
CA ILE A 114 2.08 -24.64 16.96
C ILE A 114 2.53 -23.18 16.92
N ILE A 115 3.03 -22.66 18.05
CA ILE A 115 3.49 -21.27 18.15
C ILE A 115 4.60 -21.02 17.12
N GLN A 116 5.61 -21.90 17.04
CA GLN A 116 6.71 -21.77 16.07
C GLN A 116 6.21 -21.77 14.62
N ASN A 117 5.30 -22.69 14.26
CA ASN A 117 4.73 -22.77 12.92
C ASN A 117 3.93 -21.51 12.57
N VAL A 118 3.11 -21.03 13.50
CA VAL A 118 2.30 -19.81 13.32
C VAL A 118 3.20 -18.58 13.14
N PHE A 119 4.21 -18.41 14.00
CA PHE A 119 5.20 -17.32 13.84
C PHE A 119 5.98 -17.43 12.53
N GLY A 120 6.32 -18.65 12.08
CA GLY A 120 6.95 -18.88 10.78
C GLY A 120 6.09 -18.39 9.61
N VAL A 121 4.79 -18.68 9.64
CA VAL A 121 3.84 -18.18 8.63
C VAL A 121 3.74 -16.65 8.68
N PHE A 122 3.63 -16.06 9.88
CA PHE A 122 3.59 -14.59 10.02
C PHE A 122 4.85 -13.91 9.49
N LEU A 123 6.03 -14.46 9.72
CA LEU A 123 7.29 -13.93 9.19
C LEU A 123 7.30 -13.95 7.65
N ASN A 124 6.84 -15.05 7.04
CA ASN A 124 6.74 -15.14 5.59
C ASN A 124 5.74 -14.11 5.02
N ILE A 125 4.58 -13.93 5.67
CA ILE A 125 3.59 -12.92 5.29
C ILE A 125 4.18 -11.50 5.41
N LEU A 126 4.94 -11.21 6.48
CA LEU A 126 5.58 -9.91 6.67
C LEU A 126 6.58 -9.59 5.56
N ILE A 127 7.37 -10.57 5.12
CA ILE A 127 8.33 -10.41 4.01
C ILE A 127 7.59 -10.07 2.71
N GLU A 128 6.50 -10.79 2.40
CA GLU A 128 5.70 -10.49 1.21
C GLU A 128 5.03 -9.12 1.30
N PHE A 129 4.50 -8.73 2.46
CA PHE A 129 3.98 -7.38 2.67
C PHE A 129 5.03 -6.29 2.46
N GLN A 130 6.25 -6.50 2.97
CA GLN A 130 7.37 -5.58 2.76
C GLN A 130 7.72 -5.46 1.26
N ARG A 131 7.73 -6.58 0.54
CA ARG A 131 7.95 -6.59 -0.91
C ARG A 131 6.90 -5.77 -1.66
N VAL A 132 5.61 -6.00 -1.37
CA VAL A 132 4.51 -5.23 -1.97
C VAL A 132 4.66 -3.73 -1.70
N MET A 133 5.06 -3.34 -0.48
CA MET A 133 5.31 -1.94 -0.13
C MET A 133 6.47 -1.33 -0.92
N VAL A 134 7.55 -2.08 -1.15
CA VAL A 134 8.69 -1.64 -1.96
C VAL A 134 8.28 -1.47 -3.43
N GLU A 135 7.55 -2.44 -3.98
CA GLU A 135 7.04 -2.38 -5.36
C GLU A 135 6.06 -1.20 -5.54
N LEU A 136 5.18 -0.96 -4.56
CA LEU A 136 4.26 0.19 -4.57
C LEU A 136 5.02 1.53 -4.53
N LYS A 137 6.07 1.62 -3.69
CA LYS A 137 6.93 2.82 -3.63
C LYS A 137 7.65 3.07 -4.96
N ASP A 138 8.16 2.01 -5.59
CA ASP A 138 8.81 2.09 -6.92
C ASP A 138 7.83 2.57 -8.00
N MET A 139 6.61 2.03 -8.01
CA MET A 139 5.54 2.45 -8.93
C MET A 139 5.17 3.93 -8.78
N ILE A 140 5.04 4.41 -7.54
CA ILE A 140 4.80 5.84 -7.27
C ILE A 140 5.99 6.67 -7.77
N GLY A 141 7.22 6.25 -7.50
CA GLY A 141 8.44 6.92 -7.97
C GLY A 141 8.49 7.06 -9.50
N LYS A 142 8.17 6.00 -10.24
CA LYS A 142 8.09 6.02 -11.70
C LYS A 142 7.00 6.95 -12.21
N THR A 143 5.84 6.96 -11.57
CA THR A 143 4.72 7.83 -11.94
C THR A 143 5.09 9.32 -11.77
N VAL A 144 5.72 9.65 -10.64
CA VAL A 144 6.24 11.01 -10.39
C VAL A 144 7.31 11.37 -11.43
N GLY A 145 8.18 10.44 -11.80
CA GLY A 145 9.18 10.63 -12.85
C GLY A 145 8.55 11.01 -14.19
N ILE A 146 7.54 10.27 -14.64
CA ILE A 146 6.83 10.54 -15.91
C ILE A 146 6.15 11.91 -15.87
N LEU A 147 5.45 12.23 -14.78
CA LEU A 147 4.79 13.53 -14.59
C LEU A 147 5.80 14.69 -14.62
N ALA A 148 6.94 14.55 -13.94
CA ALA A 148 7.98 15.56 -13.94
C ALA A 148 8.58 15.77 -15.34
N THR A 149 8.88 14.69 -16.07
CA THR A 149 9.36 14.80 -17.46
C THR A 149 8.33 15.53 -18.33
N LEU A 150 7.06 15.15 -18.27
CA LEU A 150 5.99 15.82 -19.02
C LEU A 150 5.92 17.31 -18.68
N MET A 151 5.97 17.66 -17.39
CA MET A 151 5.93 19.05 -16.94
C MET A 151 7.08 19.86 -17.54
N TYR A 152 8.31 19.34 -17.48
CA TYR A 152 9.47 20.03 -18.05
C TYR A 152 9.45 20.09 -19.58
N THR A 153 8.91 19.07 -20.26
CA THR A 153 8.73 19.11 -21.72
C THR A 153 7.70 20.18 -22.14
N LEU A 154 6.59 20.30 -21.40
CA LEU A 154 5.58 21.32 -21.66
C LEU A 154 6.13 22.72 -21.38
N ASP A 155 6.83 22.92 -20.27
CA ASP A 155 7.49 24.18 -19.93
C ASP A 155 8.54 24.57 -20.99
N GLY A 156 9.34 23.60 -21.44
CA GLY A 156 10.27 23.78 -22.56
C GLY A 156 9.56 24.23 -23.83
N SER A 157 8.45 23.58 -24.17
CA SER A 157 7.65 23.90 -25.35
C SER A 157 7.03 25.30 -25.28
N VAL A 158 6.50 25.70 -24.12
CA VAL A 158 5.98 27.07 -23.90
C VAL A 158 7.09 28.10 -24.01
N LYS A 159 8.27 27.83 -23.44
CA LYS A 159 9.44 28.72 -23.56
C LYS A 159 9.88 28.86 -25.02
N THR A 160 9.95 27.76 -25.77
CA THR A 160 10.26 27.79 -27.21
C THR A 160 9.23 28.61 -27.98
N ALA A 161 7.93 28.42 -27.74
CA ALA A 161 6.88 29.19 -28.40
C ALA A 161 7.01 30.69 -28.11
N ARG A 162 7.28 31.07 -26.85
CA ARG A 162 7.54 32.47 -26.47
C ARG A 162 8.80 33.01 -27.14
N SER A 163 9.87 32.22 -27.24
CA SER A 163 11.09 32.62 -27.96
C SER A 163 10.85 32.85 -29.44
N VAL A 164 10.05 32.00 -30.10
CA VAL A 164 9.65 32.19 -31.51
C VAL A 164 8.79 33.44 -31.66
N TRP A 165 7.82 33.67 -30.76
CA TRP A 165 6.95 34.84 -30.78
C TRP A 165 7.70 36.16 -30.53
N ASN A 166 8.72 36.13 -29.69
CA ASN A 166 9.57 37.30 -29.40
C ASN A 166 10.74 37.43 -30.38
N GLY A 167 10.91 36.50 -31.31
CA GLY A 167 11.97 36.51 -32.32
C GLY A 167 11.49 37.05 -33.67
N ALA A 168 12.41 37.00 -34.65
CA ALA A 168 12.18 37.51 -36.00
C ALA A 168 10.89 37.01 -36.68
N PRO A 169 10.47 35.72 -36.54
CA PRO A 169 9.18 35.29 -37.10
C PRO A 169 7.98 35.99 -36.46
N GLY A 170 7.98 36.21 -35.14
CA GLY A 170 6.89 36.90 -34.45
C GLY A 170 6.90 38.42 -34.70
N ASP A 171 8.08 39.02 -34.86
CA ASP A 171 8.20 40.41 -35.33
C ASP A 171 7.61 40.59 -36.73
N ALA A 172 7.93 39.65 -37.65
CA ALA A 172 7.35 39.64 -38.98
C ALA A 172 5.83 39.56 -38.93
N VAL A 173 5.23 38.77 -38.03
CA VAL A 173 3.76 38.72 -37.86
C VAL A 173 3.19 40.03 -37.31
N ARG A 174 3.86 40.66 -36.34
CA ARG A 174 3.39 41.95 -35.77
C ARG A 174 3.45 43.10 -36.76
N ALA A 175 4.43 43.12 -37.66
CA ALA A 175 4.55 44.12 -38.70
C ALA A 175 3.36 44.11 -39.70
N LEU A 176 2.54 43.06 -39.66
CA LEU A 176 1.36 42.90 -40.52
C LEU A 176 0.07 43.39 -39.85
N ALA A 177 0.12 43.77 -38.58
CA ALA A 177 -1.07 44.03 -37.75
C ALA A 177 -1.61 45.47 -37.84
N GLY A 178 -1.27 46.24 -38.89
CA GLY A 178 -1.59 47.67 -38.97
C GLY A 178 -2.18 48.16 -40.30
N PHE A 179 -2.49 47.29 -41.26
CA PHE A 179 -2.81 47.66 -42.65
C PHE A 179 -4.16 48.35 -42.90
N CYS A 180 -4.43 49.55 -42.37
CA CYS A 180 -5.70 50.23 -42.61
C CYS A 180 -5.59 51.72 -42.99
N PHE A 181 -6.71 52.30 -43.45
CA PHE A 181 -6.86 53.69 -43.87
C PHE A 181 -7.58 54.54 -42.83
N HIS A 182 -7.48 55.87 -42.96
CA HIS A 182 -8.37 56.78 -42.25
C HIS A 182 -9.84 56.55 -42.69
N PRO A 183 -10.83 56.57 -41.78
CA PRO A 183 -12.24 56.28 -42.10
C PRO A 183 -12.85 57.15 -43.19
N ASP A 184 -12.35 58.38 -43.34
CA ASP A 184 -12.81 59.36 -44.35
C ASP A 184 -12.11 59.25 -45.70
N THR A 185 -11.11 58.36 -45.85
CA THR A 185 -10.42 58.15 -47.13
C THR A 185 -11.44 57.77 -48.20
N LYS A 186 -11.44 58.49 -49.32
CA LYS A 186 -12.42 58.32 -50.40
C LYS A 186 -12.03 57.18 -51.32
N VAL A 187 -13.00 56.36 -51.71
CA VAL A 187 -12.85 55.26 -52.66
C VAL A 187 -13.92 55.40 -53.74
N LYS A 188 -13.51 55.33 -55.01
CA LYS A 188 -14.43 55.40 -56.14
C LYS A 188 -14.75 54.00 -56.66
N THR A 189 -16.03 53.78 -56.92
CA THR A 189 -16.59 52.52 -57.42
C THR A 189 -16.52 52.45 -58.95
N HIS A 190 -16.78 51.28 -59.50
CA HIS A 190 -16.88 51.07 -60.95
C HIS A 190 -17.99 51.92 -61.60
N ASP A 191 -19.05 52.24 -60.86
CA ASP A 191 -20.17 53.08 -61.31
C ASP A 191 -19.91 54.59 -61.09
N ASP A 192 -18.64 54.98 -60.92
CA ASP A 192 -18.18 56.35 -60.66
C ASP A 192 -18.71 57.01 -59.36
N LYS A 193 -19.43 56.27 -58.50
CA LYS A 193 -19.84 56.75 -57.17
C LYS A 193 -18.66 56.73 -56.20
N ILE A 194 -18.59 57.73 -55.33
CA ILE A 194 -17.54 57.86 -54.32
C ILE A 194 -18.14 57.64 -52.94
N TYR A 195 -17.45 56.82 -52.15
CA TYR A 195 -17.79 56.53 -50.76
C TYR A 195 -16.59 56.79 -49.88
N LYS A 196 -16.83 57.12 -48.61
CA LYS A 196 -15.81 56.96 -47.58
C LYS A 196 -15.52 55.48 -47.40
N ILE A 197 -14.27 55.12 -47.16
CA ILE A 197 -13.85 53.73 -47.01
C ILE A 197 -14.59 53.03 -45.85
N SER A 198 -14.96 53.77 -44.81
CA SER A 198 -15.73 53.26 -43.67
C SER A 198 -17.22 53.04 -43.94
N GLU A 199 -17.75 53.64 -45.00
CA GLU A 199 -19.17 53.61 -45.38
C GLU A 199 -19.42 52.84 -46.69
N LEU A 200 -18.39 52.17 -47.20
CA LEU A 200 -18.42 51.47 -48.48
C LEU A 200 -19.38 50.26 -48.41
N PRO A 201 -20.41 50.16 -49.26
CA PRO A 201 -21.35 49.04 -49.21
C PRO A 201 -20.67 47.72 -49.61
N LEU A 202 -21.04 46.62 -48.95
CA LEU A 202 -20.59 45.29 -49.34
C LEU A 202 -21.09 44.90 -50.74
N ASN A 203 -20.35 44.03 -51.42
CA ASN A 203 -20.55 43.60 -52.80
C ASN A 203 -20.43 44.71 -53.85
N THR A 204 -19.94 45.88 -53.46
CA THR A 204 -19.63 46.96 -54.39
C THR A 204 -18.38 46.62 -55.20
N LYS A 205 -18.42 46.94 -56.50
CA LYS A 205 -17.27 46.75 -57.40
C LYS A 205 -16.41 48.01 -57.46
N LEU A 206 -15.11 47.87 -57.22
CA LEU A 206 -14.10 48.94 -57.31
C LEU A 206 -13.62 49.15 -58.76
N LYS A 207 -12.84 50.21 -59.02
CA LYS A 207 -12.37 50.57 -60.38
C LYS A 207 -11.72 49.43 -61.14
N ASN A 208 -10.87 48.65 -60.48
CA ASN A 208 -10.12 47.52 -61.04
C ASN A 208 -10.95 46.22 -61.11
N GLY A 209 -12.23 46.28 -60.74
CA GLY A 209 -13.13 45.14 -60.72
C GLY A 209 -13.15 44.33 -59.42
N ALA A 210 -12.34 44.70 -58.42
CA ALA A 210 -12.37 44.09 -57.10
C ALA A 210 -13.74 44.24 -56.44
N ILE A 211 -14.24 43.19 -55.79
CA ILE A 211 -15.52 43.22 -55.07
C ILE A 211 -15.24 43.38 -53.59
N VAL A 212 -15.87 44.36 -52.94
CA VAL A 212 -15.75 44.59 -51.49
C VAL A 212 -16.48 43.48 -50.74
N GLN A 213 -15.74 42.68 -49.97
CA GLN A 213 -16.27 41.56 -49.18
C GLN A 213 -16.45 41.92 -47.72
N SER A 214 -15.61 42.82 -47.18
CA SER A 214 -15.68 43.28 -45.79
C SER A 214 -15.24 44.73 -45.66
N VAL A 215 -15.84 45.45 -44.72
CA VAL A 215 -15.37 46.74 -44.20
C VAL A 215 -15.18 46.59 -42.70
N MET A 216 -13.93 46.67 -42.25
CA MET A 216 -13.53 46.44 -40.87
C MET A 216 -13.13 47.74 -40.20
N ARG A 217 -13.48 47.87 -38.92
CA ARG A 217 -13.11 49.00 -38.07
C ARG A 217 -12.13 48.52 -37.00
N LEU A 218 -10.94 49.08 -36.96
CA LEU A 218 -9.87 48.71 -36.03
C LEU A 218 -9.49 49.88 -35.13
N SER A 219 -9.23 49.59 -33.85
CA SER A 219 -8.68 50.57 -32.93
C SER A 219 -7.20 50.81 -33.23
N ASN A 220 -6.84 52.08 -33.40
CA ASN A 220 -5.47 52.55 -33.54
C ASN A 220 -4.92 53.08 -32.21
N VAL A 221 -5.45 52.62 -31.08
CA VAL A 221 -5.06 53.06 -29.74
C VAL A 221 -4.41 51.90 -28.98
N LYS A 222 -3.30 52.17 -28.30
CA LYS A 222 -2.60 51.25 -27.39
C LYS A 222 -3.24 51.32 -25.98
N GLU A 223 -2.91 50.37 -25.10
CA GLU A 223 -3.44 50.36 -23.72
C GLU A 223 -3.11 51.63 -22.92
N ASN A 224 -2.02 52.32 -23.27
CA ASN A 224 -1.59 53.58 -22.65
C ASN A 224 -2.26 54.84 -23.25
N GLY A 225 -3.18 54.69 -24.22
CA GLY A 225 -3.86 55.79 -24.89
C GLY A 225 -3.09 56.40 -26.06
N GLU A 226 -1.86 55.98 -26.33
CA GLU A 226 -1.09 56.45 -27.49
C GLU A 226 -1.56 55.80 -28.79
N GLN A 227 -1.36 56.51 -29.89
CA GLN A 227 -1.63 55.99 -31.22
C GLN A 227 -0.69 54.82 -31.57
N ARG A 228 -1.25 53.75 -32.16
CA ARG A 228 -0.52 52.53 -32.51
C ARG A 228 0.30 52.70 -33.78
N GLU A 229 -0.36 53.11 -34.85
CA GLU A 229 0.20 53.34 -36.19
C GLU A 229 0.29 54.83 -36.49
N LYS A 230 1.42 55.24 -37.04
CA LYS A 230 1.59 56.59 -37.60
C LYS A 230 0.79 56.72 -38.90
N MET A 231 0.26 57.91 -39.14
CA MET A 231 -0.49 58.21 -40.36
C MET A 231 0.40 58.88 -41.40
N PHE A 232 0.17 58.52 -42.65
CA PHE A 232 0.85 59.06 -43.82
C PHE A 232 -0.18 59.65 -44.75
N LYS A 233 0.20 60.76 -45.37
CA LYS A 233 -0.56 61.43 -46.43
C LYS A 233 0.05 61.09 -47.77
N ILE A 234 -0.77 60.59 -48.69
CA ILE A 234 -0.40 60.31 -50.09
C ILE A 234 -1.25 61.18 -51.02
N GLN A 235 -0.63 61.92 -51.93
CA GLN A 235 -1.33 62.78 -52.90
C GLN A 235 -1.97 61.96 -54.04
N TYR A 236 -2.81 62.60 -54.84
CA TYR A 236 -3.45 62.01 -56.02
C TYR A 236 -4.42 60.86 -55.71
N GLY A 237 -5.19 61.02 -54.65
CA GLY A 237 -6.36 60.20 -54.36
C GLY A 237 -7.56 60.53 -55.26
N GLU A 238 -8.73 60.03 -54.88
CA GLU A 238 -9.96 60.28 -55.64
C GLU A 238 -10.32 61.76 -55.65
N ASP A 239 -10.75 62.27 -56.81
CA ASP A 239 -11.05 63.69 -57.06
C ASP A 239 -9.90 64.67 -56.76
N GLY A 240 -8.65 64.18 -56.70
CA GLY A 240 -7.48 64.98 -56.36
C GLY A 240 -7.30 65.23 -54.86
N ASP A 241 -8.12 64.59 -54.01
CA ASP A 241 -7.94 64.63 -52.56
C ASP A 241 -6.74 63.77 -52.11
N ASP A 242 -6.32 64.00 -50.88
CA ASP A 242 -5.28 63.22 -50.23
C ASP A 242 -5.81 61.91 -49.65
N ILE A 243 -4.97 60.88 -49.66
CA ILE A 243 -5.21 59.58 -49.03
C ILE A 243 -4.50 59.57 -47.69
N PHE A 244 -5.22 59.26 -46.61
CA PHE A 244 -4.63 59.05 -45.30
C PHE A 244 -4.61 57.56 -44.96
N VAL A 245 -3.43 57.04 -44.68
CA VAL A 245 -3.19 55.61 -44.50
C VAL A 245 -2.12 55.36 -43.44
N SER A 246 -2.21 54.23 -42.74
CA SER A 246 -1.20 53.80 -41.77
C SER A 246 0.15 53.48 -42.43
N GLY A 247 1.25 53.70 -41.70
CA GLY A 247 2.61 53.49 -42.22
C GLY A 247 2.92 52.03 -42.57
N SER A 248 2.35 51.07 -41.85
CA SER A 248 2.52 49.66 -42.17
C SER A 248 1.74 49.20 -43.40
N HIS A 249 0.72 49.94 -43.87
CA HIS A 249 -0.11 49.52 -45.01
C HIS A 249 0.73 49.29 -46.28
N LEU A 250 0.38 48.29 -47.08
CA LEU A 250 1.11 47.95 -48.30
C LEU A 250 0.55 48.71 -49.51
N MET A 251 1.44 49.36 -50.25
CA MET A 251 1.13 50.02 -51.52
C MET A 251 2.03 49.52 -52.64
N TRP A 252 1.51 49.49 -53.86
CA TRP A 252 2.27 49.13 -55.04
C TRP A 252 3.24 50.24 -55.43
N ASP A 253 4.54 49.94 -55.40
CA ASP A 253 5.58 50.83 -55.92
C ASP A 253 5.79 50.56 -57.43
N PRO A 254 5.48 51.52 -58.33
CA PRO A 254 5.71 51.35 -59.75
C PRO A 254 7.19 51.29 -60.15
N PHE A 255 8.13 51.73 -59.30
CA PHE A 255 9.57 51.70 -59.57
C PHE A 255 10.19 50.34 -59.25
N GLU A 256 9.82 49.75 -58.11
CA GLU A 256 10.35 48.46 -57.66
C GLU A 256 9.50 47.26 -58.12
N GLU A 257 8.34 47.53 -58.73
CA GLU A 257 7.36 46.53 -59.19
C GLU A 257 6.96 45.54 -58.09
N CYS A 258 6.79 46.02 -56.86
CA CYS A 258 6.38 45.21 -55.72
C CYS A 258 5.55 46.02 -54.70
N PHE A 259 4.90 45.31 -53.77
CA PHE A 259 4.22 45.93 -52.64
C PHE A 259 5.21 46.23 -51.51
N VAL A 260 5.28 47.50 -51.11
CA VAL A 260 6.12 48.01 -50.02
C VAL A 260 5.23 48.69 -48.97
N CYS A 261 5.71 48.79 -47.74
CA CYS A 261 4.99 49.54 -46.70
C CYS A 261 4.97 51.03 -47.04
N VAL A 262 3.89 51.74 -46.72
CA VAL A 262 3.75 53.18 -46.97
C VAL A 262 4.87 53.99 -46.29
N GLU A 263 5.30 53.59 -45.08
CA GLU A 263 6.43 54.23 -44.40
C GLU A 263 7.74 54.10 -45.20
N GLU A 264 7.96 52.94 -45.82
CA GLU A 264 9.15 52.69 -46.65
C GLU A 264 9.06 53.48 -47.97
N TYR A 265 7.89 53.48 -48.60
CA TYR A 265 7.64 54.29 -49.79
C TYR A 265 7.83 55.79 -49.52
N ALA A 266 7.41 56.29 -48.35
CA ALA A 266 7.62 57.68 -47.93
C ALA A 266 9.11 58.02 -47.83
N LYS A 267 9.94 57.12 -47.31
CA LYS A 267 11.40 57.30 -47.24
C LYS A 267 12.00 57.38 -48.65
N SER A 268 11.59 56.48 -49.55
CA SER A 268 11.99 56.51 -50.96
C SER A 268 11.59 57.81 -51.67
N CYS A 269 10.40 58.36 -51.39
CA CYS A 269 9.95 59.64 -51.96
C CYS A 269 10.86 60.83 -51.58
N ILE A 270 11.38 60.84 -50.34
CA ILE A 270 12.31 61.87 -49.86
C ILE A 270 13.65 61.76 -50.60
N GLU A 271 14.18 60.54 -50.73
CA GLU A 271 15.44 60.27 -51.43
C GLU A 271 15.36 60.66 -52.92
N ASN A 272 14.22 60.41 -53.55
CA ASN A 272 13.95 60.73 -54.95
C ASN A 272 13.49 62.18 -55.19
N LYS A 273 13.63 63.08 -54.21
CA LYS A 273 13.30 64.52 -54.31
C LYS A 273 11.84 64.84 -54.64
N HIS A 274 10.91 63.95 -54.29
CA HIS A 274 9.46 64.17 -54.37
C HIS A 274 8.78 63.98 -53.00
N PRO A 275 9.23 64.69 -51.94
CA PRO A 275 8.80 64.45 -50.56
C PRO A 275 7.32 64.78 -50.32
N ASP A 276 6.68 65.54 -51.21
CA ASP A 276 5.29 65.94 -51.05
C ASP A 276 4.29 64.86 -51.50
N VAL A 277 4.74 63.85 -52.26
CA VAL A 277 3.88 62.77 -52.77
C VAL A 277 3.42 61.85 -51.65
N CYS A 278 4.32 61.47 -50.75
CA CYS A 278 4.03 60.63 -49.59
C CYS A 278 4.88 61.09 -48.39
N LYS A 279 4.22 61.49 -47.29
CA LYS A 279 4.91 61.93 -46.07
C LYS A 279 4.15 61.58 -44.80
N GLU A 280 4.89 61.38 -43.72
CA GLU A 280 4.34 61.25 -42.36
C GLU A 280 3.58 62.53 -41.99
N VAL A 281 2.42 62.38 -41.38
CA VAL A 281 1.60 63.49 -40.89
C VAL A 281 1.24 63.28 -39.43
N ASP A 282 1.25 64.37 -38.67
CA ASP A 282 0.77 64.38 -37.29
C ASP A 282 -0.77 64.46 -37.30
N LEU A 283 -1.39 63.32 -37.60
CA LEU A 283 -2.83 63.14 -37.63
C LEU A 283 -3.24 62.16 -36.54
N GLU A 284 -3.96 62.67 -35.53
CA GLU A 284 -4.60 61.85 -34.51
C GLU A 284 -5.78 61.08 -35.13
N CYS A 285 -5.61 59.76 -35.24
CA CYS A 285 -6.59 58.85 -35.81
C CYS A 285 -6.73 57.66 -34.87
N GLN A 286 -7.78 57.67 -34.05
CA GLN A 286 -8.04 56.62 -33.05
C GLN A 286 -8.61 55.34 -33.67
N GLU A 287 -9.15 55.44 -34.88
CA GLU A 287 -9.86 54.37 -35.55
C GLU A 287 -9.47 54.31 -37.01
N LEU A 288 -9.17 53.11 -37.49
CA LEU A 288 -8.84 52.87 -38.88
C LEU A 288 -9.90 51.99 -39.54
N SER A 289 -10.04 52.16 -40.85
CA SER A 289 -10.92 51.37 -41.70
C SER A 289 -10.12 50.52 -42.68
N CYS A 290 -10.41 49.23 -42.68
CA CYS A 290 -9.80 48.23 -43.52
C CYS A 290 -10.83 47.62 -44.48
N LEU A 291 -10.39 47.21 -45.67
CA LEU A 291 -11.22 46.46 -46.60
C LEU A 291 -10.67 45.04 -46.77
N ILE A 292 -11.56 44.11 -47.06
CA ILE A 292 -11.23 42.83 -47.71
C ILE A 292 -11.91 42.84 -49.08
N THR A 293 -11.17 42.55 -50.14
CA THR A 293 -11.64 42.58 -51.53
C THR A 293 -11.33 41.28 -52.24
N SER A 294 -12.14 40.94 -53.24
CA SER A 294 -12.07 39.64 -53.94
C SER A 294 -10.76 39.34 -54.68
N ASN A 295 -9.91 40.34 -54.89
CA ASN A 295 -8.62 40.21 -55.58
C ASN A 295 -7.48 40.85 -54.79
N HIS A 296 -7.68 41.07 -53.49
CA HIS A 296 -6.68 41.57 -52.56
C HIS A 296 -6.11 42.97 -52.85
N THR A 297 -6.78 43.74 -53.72
CA THR A 297 -6.32 45.08 -54.10
C THR A 297 -7.42 46.12 -53.93
N ILE A 298 -6.99 47.33 -53.57
CA ILE A 298 -7.85 48.49 -53.33
C ILE A 298 -7.29 49.64 -54.18
N PRO A 299 -7.92 49.95 -55.34
CA PRO A 299 -7.52 51.10 -56.13
C PRO A 299 -8.07 52.38 -55.52
N ILE A 300 -7.19 53.35 -55.23
CA ILE A 300 -7.56 54.68 -54.73
C ILE A 300 -6.76 55.73 -55.51
N GLY A 301 -7.47 56.58 -56.26
CA GLY A 301 -6.86 57.57 -57.13
C GLY A 301 -6.04 56.90 -58.23
N GLN A 302 -4.74 57.21 -58.27
CA GLN A 302 -3.77 56.57 -59.16
C GLN A 302 -3.02 55.38 -58.51
N TRP A 303 -3.27 55.12 -57.23
CA TRP A 303 -2.52 54.15 -56.44
C TRP A 303 -3.28 52.84 -56.28
N ILE A 304 -2.52 51.77 -56.06
CA ILE A 304 -3.03 50.45 -55.73
C ILE A 304 -2.50 50.08 -54.37
N PHE A 305 -3.41 49.79 -53.45
CA PHE A 305 -3.10 49.32 -52.11
C PHE A 305 -3.50 47.86 -51.96
N HIS A 306 -2.89 47.20 -50.99
CA HIS A 306 -3.26 45.84 -50.63
C HIS A 306 -4.43 45.84 -49.65
N ASP A 307 -5.30 44.82 -49.68
CA ASP A 307 -6.34 44.65 -48.69
C ASP A 307 -5.84 44.01 -47.38
N TRP A 308 -6.73 43.84 -46.37
CA TRP A 308 -6.35 43.31 -45.06
C TRP A 308 -6.06 41.80 -45.04
N GLU A 309 -6.56 41.02 -46.01
CA GLU A 309 -6.61 39.54 -45.90
C GLU A 309 -5.26 38.86 -46.22
N ASP A 310 -4.29 39.54 -46.82
CA ASP A 310 -3.00 38.90 -47.11
C ASP A 310 -1.95 39.21 -46.04
N ASN A 311 -1.69 38.19 -45.21
CA ASN A 311 -0.38 37.55 -45.19
C ASN A 311 -0.44 36.20 -44.46
N ASN A 312 -0.89 35.18 -45.19
CA ASN A 312 -0.72 33.76 -44.81
C ASN A 312 0.03 32.96 -45.90
N GLY A 313 0.83 33.64 -46.73
CA GLY A 313 1.60 33.02 -47.81
C GLY A 313 0.85 32.86 -49.14
N SER A 314 -0.07 33.79 -49.47
CA SER A 314 -0.75 33.78 -50.77
C SER A 314 0.18 34.26 -51.91
N PRO A 315 0.07 33.74 -53.15
CA PRO A 315 0.93 34.10 -54.29
C PRO A 315 0.77 35.53 -54.84
N ALA A 316 -0.06 36.39 -54.24
CA ALA A 316 -0.54 37.63 -54.85
C ALA A 316 0.52 38.76 -55.00
N LYS A 317 1.79 38.50 -54.70
CA LYS A 317 2.89 39.48 -54.85
C LYS A 317 3.27 39.79 -56.29
N SER A 318 2.75 39.07 -57.28
CA SER A 318 2.92 39.39 -58.69
C SER A 318 1.59 39.80 -59.31
N LEU A 319 1.46 41.06 -59.70
CA LEU A 319 0.48 41.45 -60.70
C LEU A 319 0.85 40.72 -62.01
N GLU A 320 0.22 39.57 -62.27
CA GLU A 320 0.30 38.96 -63.60
C GLU A 320 -0.38 39.91 -64.59
N ARG A 321 0.41 40.44 -65.54
CA ARG A 321 -0.07 41.24 -66.68
C ARG A 321 -0.77 40.37 -67.71
#